data_AF-A0A0P1A9E2-F1
#
_entry.id   AF-A0A0P1A9E2-F1
#
_cell.length_a   1.000
_cell.length_b   1.000
_cell.length_c   1.000
_cell.angle_alpha   90.00
_cell.angle_beta   90.00
_cell.angle_gamma   90.00
#
_symmetry.space_group_name_H-M   'P 1'
#
loop_
_entity.id
_entity.type
_entity.pdbx_description
1 polymer ?
#
loop_
_entity_poly.entity_id
_entity_poly.type
_entity_poly.pdbx_seq_one_letter_code
_entity_poly.pdbx_strand_id
1 'polypeptide(L)'
;MDPDASAMLAHVVTLRGDIPRLLQHLPQAVFETFNRHPRMRASILPGSVPQKAMICSALTSVSDLASLLTIHDCTVDKEEHTEQENSKNHAVTFTLPQSKWMEFVRDECEKPLNREKCFPFYLVAHVDMSTNAFARLCLFSDHYMSDTTSGFIILRDILQMITTSTKLPKELPLRKSLYEKTHFVNAWMNVIHEAVSKYVIQPLMSFDTSAFAPLLALQTGSQLDFAGLPPSPPNPSFALFARGSEANMLSAVRRCKEHNVSLQGAIIAATLMAFGLVKYNGKLGDCSKSLHLRMDVMNDMRQQMTSDSVKPGLFDSISAQTTGEVPIGLYSTPAHLIFTSSEGIDVHGMSFWDVALKADHEWECAVVGHELKMQSIYVNEVLNAESRTTSELFVANCALSDVTLEFLDCSDANSWPFNDDKSLQVENMHVYSSRPSLSSTSNLSITALSHFNYALMFKLEPNVAHQLFKWIVWCTERIGQYREKDTLAQSADWLASEVELAILDDPSRLT
;
A
#
# COMPACT_ATOMS: atom_id res chain seq x y z
N MET A 1 -10.88 -4.60 16.55
CA MET A 1 -9.42 -4.69 16.46
C MET A 1 -8.89 -5.60 17.56
N ASP A 2 -8.01 -6.53 17.22
CA ASP A 2 -7.38 -7.47 18.17
C ASP A 2 -6.21 -6.78 18.90
N PRO A 3 -6.15 -6.78 20.25
CA PRO A 3 -5.01 -6.22 21.00
C PRO A 3 -3.69 -6.96 20.75
N ASP A 4 -3.74 -8.23 20.35
CA ASP A 4 -2.57 -9.08 20.15
C ASP A 4 -2.11 -9.14 18.68
N ALA A 5 -2.79 -8.42 17.78
CA ALA A 5 -2.45 -8.34 16.36
C ALA A 5 -2.48 -6.90 15.82
N SER A 6 -1.45 -6.53 15.06
CA SER A 6 -1.36 -5.22 14.40
C SER A 6 -1.14 -5.41 12.90
N ALA A 7 -1.99 -4.78 12.09
CA ALA A 7 -1.68 -4.60 10.69
C ALA A 7 -0.69 -3.44 10.62
N MET A 8 0.59 -3.75 10.42
CA MET A 8 1.66 -2.75 10.39
C MET A 8 1.89 -2.31 8.95
N LEU A 9 2.21 -1.04 8.79
CA LEU A 9 2.67 -0.40 7.57
C LEU A 9 4.13 0.01 7.77
N ALA A 10 4.97 -0.24 6.79
CA ALA A 10 6.34 0.25 6.74
C ALA A 10 6.54 1.08 5.47
N HIS A 11 6.95 2.33 5.65
CA HIS A 11 7.43 3.18 4.57
C HIS A 11 8.96 3.25 4.65
N VAL A 12 9.62 2.72 3.64
CA VAL A 12 11.08 2.53 3.61
C VAL A 12 11.67 3.45 2.55
N VAL A 13 12.37 4.49 2.99
CA VAL A 13 13.00 5.47 2.11
C VAL A 13 14.51 5.31 2.14
N THR A 14 15.10 5.17 0.96
CA THR A 14 16.56 5.13 0.79
C THR A 14 17.08 6.50 0.41
N LEU A 15 18.09 6.98 1.15
CA LEU A 15 18.66 8.32 1.04
C LEU A 15 20.14 8.27 0.74
N ARG A 16 20.60 9.18 -0.12
CA ARG A 16 22.03 9.41 -0.39
C ARG A 16 22.41 10.87 -0.29
N GLY A 17 23.68 11.17 -0.01
CA GLY A 17 24.19 12.55 0.04
C GLY A 17 24.67 12.95 1.44
N ASP A 18 24.26 14.13 1.92
CA ASP A 18 24.73 14.71 3.19
C ASP A 18 24.06 14.06 4.43
N ILE A 19 24.49 12.82 4.73
CA ILE A 19 24.01 12.07 5.89
C ILE A 19 24.41 12.69 7.25
N PRO A 20 25.59 13.31 7.42
CA PRO A 20 25.92 14.01 8.66
C PRO A 20 24.90 15.09 9.01
N ARG A 21 24.45 15.86 8.01
CA ARG A 21 23.39 16.84 8.20
C ARG A 21 22.03 16.19 8.51
N LEU A 22 21.70 15.09 7.84
CA LEU A 22 20.52 14.29 8.18
C LEU A 22 20.52 13.91 9.66
N LEU A 23 21.60 13.27 10.13
CA LEU A 23 21.75 12.83 11.53
C LEU A 23 21.66 13.98 12.53
N GLN A 24 22.26 15.13 12.20
CA GLN A 24 22.24 16.31 13.07
C GLN A 24 20.82 16.84 13.29
N HIS A 25 19.97 16.82 12.26
CA HIS A 25 18.64 17.44 12.29
C HIS A 25 17.49 16.44 12.49
N LEU A 26 17.72 15.14 12.28
CA LEU A 26 16.67 14.12 12.33
C LEU A 26 15.90 14.09 13.65
N PRO A 27 16.53 14.14 14.85
CA PRO A 27 15.77 14.14 16.10
C PRO A 27 14.82 15.33 16.23
N GLN A 28 15.26 16.52 15.85
CA GLN A 28 14.41 17.71 15.89
C GLN A 28 13.28 17.62 14.85
N ALA A 29 13.58 17.13 13.64
CA ALA A 29 12.59 16.96 12.58
C ALA A 29 11.49 15.97 12.97
N VAL A 30 11.85 14.84 13.57
CA VAL A 30 10.87 13.85 14.08
C VAL A 30 10.04 14.46 15.20
N PHE A 31 10.67 15.11 16.18
CA PHE A 31 9.97 15.76 17.31
C PHE A 31 8.91 16.75 16.83
N GLU A 32 9.29 17.66 15.94
CA GLU A 32 8.39 18.68 15.41
C GLU A 32 7.29 18.06 14.52
N THR A 33 7.59 16.99 13.78
CA THR A 33 6.59 16.29 12.96
C THR A 33 5.51 15.61 13.82
N PHE A 34 5.90 14.96 14.93
CA PHE A 34 4.95 14.41 15.92
C PHE A 34 4.06 15.49 16.54
N ASN A 35 4.62 16.68 16.79
CA ASN A 35 3.86 17.81 17.33
C ASN A 35 2.97 18.49 16.29
N ARG A 36 3.39 18.49 15.03
CA ARG A 36 2.62 19.02 13.91
C ARG A 36 1.36 18.20 13.63
N HIS A 37 1.48 16.87 13.65
CA HIS A 37 0.40 15.95 13.25
C HIS A 37 -0.24 15.27 14.47
N PRO A 38 -1.44 15.70 14.92
CA PRO A 38 -2.02 15.20 16.16
C PRO A 38 -2.21 13.67 16.19
N ARG A 39 -2.55 13.05 15.05
CA ARG A 39 -2.78 11.60 14.97
C ARG A 39 -1.53 10.76 15.19
N MET A 40 -0.34 11.33 15.02
CA MET A 40 0.90 10.63 15.38
C MET A 40 1.02 10.39 16.88
N ARG A 41 0.29 11.15 17.69
CA ARG A 41 0.23 11.06 19.16
C ARG A 41 -1.09 10.45 19.65
N ALA A 42 -1.77 9.67 18.80
CA ALA A 42 -2.97 8.95 19.22
C ALA A 42 -2.62 7.78 20.13
N SER A 43 -3.49 7.46 21.08
CA SER A 43 -3.42 6.25 21.89
C SER A 43 -4.82 5.72 22.13
N ILE A 44 -4.98 4.41 22.15
CA ILE A 44 -6.27 3.77 22.41
C ILE A 44 -6.59 3.85 23.91
N LEU A 45 -7.83 4.26 24.21
CA LEU A 45 -8.34 4.33 25.58
C LEU A 45 -8.70 2.92 26.09
N PRO A 46 -8.01 2.43 27.14
CA PRO A 46 -8.29 1.11 27.70
C PRO A 46 -9.74 0.97 28.18
N GLY A 47 -10.37 -0.16 27.88
CA GLY A 47 -11.73 -0.47 28.33
C GLY A 47 -12.86 0.36 27.70
N SER A 48 -12.57 1.15 26.66
CA SER A 48 -13.61 1.87 25.91
C SER A 48 -14.34 0.94 24.93
N VAL A 49 -15.67 0.98 24.94
CA VAL A 49 -16.56 0.30 23.98
C VAL A 49 -17.58 1.35 23.49
N PRO A 50 -17.53 1.81 22.22
CA PRO A 50 -16.52 1.50 21.18
C PRO A 50 -15.11 1.81 21.64
N GLN A 51 -14.15 1.15 20.98
CA GLN A 51 -12.75 1.52 21.09
C GLN A 51 -12.57 2.98 20.62
N LYS A 52 -12.10 3.83 21.51
CA LYS A 52 -11.83 5.25 21.23
C LYS A 52 -10.34 5.51 21.29
N ALA A 53 -9.88 6.41 20.42
CA ALA A 53 -8.53 6.95 20.49
C ALA A 53 -8.56 8.35 21.10
N MET A 54 -7.61 8.62 21.98
CA MET A 54 -7.33 9.95 22.51
C MET A 54 -6.08 10.50 21.82
N ILE A 55 -6.10 11.79 21.50
CA ILE A 55 -4.90 12.51 21.09
C ILE A 55 -4.17 12.96 22.35
N CYS A 56 -2.97 12.44 22.60
CA CYS A 56 -2.15 12.84 23.74
C CYS A 56 -1.68 14.30 23.62
N SER A 57 -1.10 14.87 24.68
CA SER A 57 -0.49 16.21 24.63
C SER A 57 0.74 16.25 23.74
N ALA A 58 1.15 17.46 23.31
CA ALA A 58 2.37 17.64 22.52
C ALA A 58 3.59 17.15 23.31
N LEU A 59 4.57 16.61 22.59
CA LEU A 59 5.88 16.27 23.15
C LEU A 59 6.57 17.55 23.63
N THR A 60 7.26 17.46 24.77
CA THR A 60 7.84 18.62 25.44
C THR A 60 9.34 18.73 25.21
N SER A 61 10.00 17.59 24.97
CA SER A 61 11.44 17.51 24.73
C SER A 61 11.75 16.47 23.65
N VAL A 62 12.88 16.65 22.96
CA VAL A 62 13.48 15.63 22.07
C VAL A 62 13.81 14.34 22.84
N SER A 63 14.04 14.44 24.15
CA SER A 63 14.22 13.27 25.03
C SER A 63 13.01 12.33 25.05
N ASP A 64 11.81 12.84 24.74
CA ASP A 64 10.58 12.05 24.67
C ASP A 64 10.57 11.09 23.45
N LEU A 65 11.54 11.23 22.53
CA LEU A 65 11.68 10.38 21.34
C LEU A 65 12.39 9.05 21.60
N ALA A 66 12.83 8.73 22.82
CA ALA A 66 13.65 7.55 23.09
C ALA A 66 13.02 6.22 22.62
N SER A 67 11.69 6.14 22.53
CA SER A 67 10.94 5.00 22.00
C SER A 67 10.37 5.21 20.58
N LEU A 68 10.55 6.39 20.00
CA LEU A 68 9.94 6.82 18.72
C LEU A 68 10.97 7.00 17.60
N LEU A 69 12.25 7.16 17.95
CA LEU A 69 13.35 7.27 17.01
C LEU A 69 14.50 6.36 17.47
N THR A 70 14.82 5.38 16.65
CA THR A 70 16.00 4.53 16.83
C THR A 70 16.96 4.74 15.68
N ILE A 71 18.25 4.95 15.97
CA ILE A 71 19.30 5.10 14.97
C ILE A 71 20.28 3.93 15.13
N HIS A 72 20.43 3.13 14.09
CA HIS A 72 21.36 2.01 14.00
C HIS A 72 22.51 2.35 13.06
N ASP A 73 23.73 2.07 13.51
CA ASP A 73 24.89 2.04 12.63
C ASP A 73 24.81 0.78 11.77
N CYS A 74 24.91 0.96 10.46
CA CYS A 74 24.97 -0.13 9.50
C CYS A 74 26.35 -0.09 8.86
N THR A 75 27.10 -1.16 9.05
CA THR A 75 28.26 -1.39 8.17
C THR A 75 27.69 -1.73 6.80
N VAL A 76 28.17 -1.08 5.74
CA VAL A 76 27.78 -1.40 4.37
C VAL A 76 27.99 -2.90 4.18
N ASP A 77 26.89 -3.64 4.21
CA ASP A 77 26.96 -5.05 3.87
C ASP A 77 27.43 -5.09 2.42
N LYS A 78 28.41 -5.95 2.13
CA LYS A 78 28.91 -6.19 0.77
C LYS A 78 27.77 -6.42 -0.25
N GLU A 79 26.58 -6.79 0.23
CA GLU A 79 25.34 -6.98 -0.52
C GLU A 79 24.73 -5.68 -1.07
N GLU A 80 24.85 -4.52 -0.39
CA GLU A 80 24.31 -3.24 -0.88
C GLU A 80 25.19 -2.62 -1.99
N HIS A 81 26.49 -2.94 -2.00
CA HIS A 81 27.36 -2.66 -3.16
C HIS A 81 26.98 -3.51 -4.38
N THR A 82 26.51 -4.75 -4.16
CA THR A 82 26.01 -5.62 -5.23
C THR A 82 24.67 -5.12 -5.81
N GLU A 83 23.76 -4.60 -4.97
CA GLU A 83 22.56 -3.87 -5.44
C GLU A 83 22.95 -2.67 -6.34
N GLN A 84 24.02 -1.92 -5.97
CA GLN A 84 24.55 -0.81 -6.77
C GLN A 84 25.24 -1.21 -8.09
N GLU A 85 25.99 -2.31 -8.13
CA GLU A 85 26.64 -2.78 -9.36
C GLU A 85 25.64 -3.36 -10.35
N ASN A 86 24.64 -4.10 -9.86
CA ASN A 86 23.53 -4.59 -10.69
C ASN A 86 22.67 -3.44 -11.25
N SER A 87 22.65 -2.27 -10.61
CA SER A 87 21.95 -1.08 -11.10
C SER A 87 22.58 -0.42 -12.32
N LYS A 88 23.90 -0.57 -12.51
CA LYS A 88 24.64 0.02 -13.64
C LYS A 88 24.55 -0.83 -14.90
N ASN A 89 24.29 -2.12 -14.74
CA ASN A 89 23.95 -3.00 -15.84
C ASN A 89 22.44 -2.86 -16.08
N HIS A 90 22.02 -2.33 -17.23
CA HIS A 90 20.62 -2.26 -17.64
C HIS A 90 19.92 -3.64 -17.82
N ALA A 91 20.46 -4.70 -17.21
CA ALA A 91 19.93 -6.04 -17.21
C ALA A 91 19.13 -6.26 -15.92
N VAL A 92 17.89 -6.73 -16.05
CA VAL A 92 17.09 -7.23 -14.93
C VAL A 92 17.76 -8.52 -14.43
N THR A 93 18.67 -8.42 -13.46
CA THR A 93 19.28 -9.57 -12.77
C THR A 93 18.32 -10.13 -11.72
N PHE A 94 18.16 -11.46 -11.71
CA PHE A 94 17.04 -12.19 -11.05
C PHE A 94 17.38 -12.90 -9.75
N THR A 95 18.58 -12.72 -9.22
CA THR A 95 18.86 -13.07 -7.84
C THR A 95 18.05 -12.11 -6.98
N LEU A 96 17.08 -12.61 -6.22
CA LEU A 96 16.48 -11.91 -5.07
C LEU A 96 17.31 -12.27 -3.83
N PRO A 97 18.51 -11.69 -3.59
CA PRO A 97 19.04 -11.74 -2.24
C PRO A 97 18.05 -10.95 -1.40
N GLN A 98 17.34 -11.61 -0.49
CA GLN A 98 16.66 -10.91 0.60
C GLN A 98 17.75 -10.17 1.35
N SER A 99 17.91 -8.88 1.07
CA SER A 99 18.83 -8.05 1.80
C SER A 99 18.35 -7.94 3.24
N LYS A 100 19.28 -7.85 4.19
CA LYS A 100 18.95 -7.86 5.62
C LYS A 100 17.93 -6.79 6.02
N TRP A 101 17.87 -5.68 5.28
CA TRP A 101 16.87 -4.64 5.53
C TRP A 101 15.45 -5.10 5.18
N MET A 102 15.27 -5.90 4.13
CA MET A 102 13.96 -6.45 3.73
C MET A 102 13.45 -7.44 4.78
N GLU A 103 14.33 -8.30 5.29
CA GLU A 103 14.04 -9.20 6.41
C GLU A 103 13.68 -8.41 7.66
N PHE A 104 14.47 -7.38 8.00
CA PHE A 104 14.19 -6.49 9.12
C PHE A 104 12.80 -5.85 9.03
N VAL A 105 12.43 -5.29 7.87
CA VAL A 105 11.13 -4.65 7.67
C VAL A 105 9.99 -5.66 7.83
N ARG A 106 10.12 -6.85 7.24
CA ARG A 106 9.14 -7.94 7.39
C ARG A 106 8.99 -8.30 8.87
N ASP A 107 10.09 -8.63 9.54
CA ASP A 107 10.07 -9.15 10.91
C ASP A 107 9.62 -8.10 11.92
N GLU A 108 9.91 -6.82 11.67
CA GLU A 108 9.44 -5.70 12.50
C GLU A 108 7.92 -5.48 12.33
N CYS A 109 7.39 -5.62 11.11
CA CYS A 109 5.94 -5.51 10.85
C CYS A 109 5.11 -6.67 11.39
N GLU A 110 5.72 -7.82 11.72
CA GLU A 110 5.03 -8.94 12.38
C GLU A 110 4.94 -8.76 13.91
N LYS A 111 5.60 -7.75 14.48
CA LYS A 111 5.51 -7.44 15.92
C LYS A 111 4.25 -6.62 16.21
N PRO A 112 3.35 -7.11 17.07
CA PRO A 112 2.15 -6.34 17.42
C PRO A 112 2.52 -5.09 18.24
N LEU A 113 1.85 -3.99 17.94
CA LEU A 113 2.00 -2.74 18.67
C LEU A 113 1.04 -2.70 19.86
N ASN A 114 1.55 -2.37 21.05
CA ASN A 114 0.68 -2.14 22.21
C ASN A 114 -0.01 -0.77 22.06
N ARG A 115 -1.20 -0.76 21.46
CA ARG A 115 -1.96 0.47 21.12
C ARG A 115 -2.37 1.32 22.33
N GLU A 116 -2.38 0.76 23.54
CA GLU A 116 -2.69 1.49 24.78
C GLU A 116 -1.47 2.22 25.35
N LYS A 117 -0.26 1.71 25.09
CA LYS A 117 1.00 2.22 25.66
C LYS A 117 1.90 2.93 24.67
N CYS A 118 1.78 2.61 23.38
CA CYS A 118 2.64 3.09 22.31
C CYS A 118 1.88 4.01 21.37
N PHE A 119 2.56 5.02 20.83
CA PHE A 119 2.04 5.78 19.71
C PHE A 119 2.01 4.93 18.43
N PRO A 120 1.09 5.21 17.49
CA PRO A 120 0.91 4.43 16.28
C PRO A 120 2.04 4.57 15.27
N PHE A 121 3.07 5.37 15.54
CA PHE A 121 4.18 5.62 14.63
C PHE A 121 5.51 5.56 15.38
N TYR A 122 6.54 5.06 14.72
CA TYR A 122 7.93 5.18 15.14
C TYR A 122 8.86 5.08 13.93
N LEU A 123 10.05 5.67 14.04
CA LEU A 123 11.04 5.73 12.97
C LEU A 123 12.30 4.95 13.37
N VAL A 124 12.78 4.10 12.48
CA VAL A 124 14.09 3.45 12.59
C VAL A 124 14.96 3.94 11.44
N ALA A 125 16.14 4.48 11.76
CA ALA A 125 17.11 4.94 10.79
C ALA A 125 18.34 4.03 10.78
N HIS A 126 18.63 3.44 9.63
CA HIS A 126 19.84 2.66 9.37
C HIS A 126 20.82 3.55 8.63
N VAL A 127 22.00 3.80 9.21
CA VAL A 127 22.91 4.83 8.70
C VAL A 127 24.31 4.26 8.54
N ASP A 128 24.91 4.49 7.37
CA ASP A 128 26.31 4.15 7.14
C ASP A 128 27.22 5.25 7.70
N MET A 129 27.72 5.01 8.92
CA MET A 129 28.64 5.92 9.59
C MET A 129 30.06 5.90 8.97
N SER A 130 30.38 4.88 8.17
CA SER A 130 31.70 4.71 7.57
C SER A 130 31.91 5.63 6.37
N THR A 131 30.97 5.66 5.42
CA THR A 131 31.04 6.55 4.26
C THR A 131 30.29 7.86 4.47
N ASN A 132 29.34 7.90 5.43
CA ASN A 132 28.44 9.03 5.65
C ASN A 132 27.69 9.47 4.37
N ALA A 133 27.45 8.54 3.44
CA ALA A 133 26.83 8.83 2.15
C ALA A 133 25.48 8.14 1.95
N PHE A 134 25.07 7.28 2.88
CA PHE A 134 23.86 6.47 2.80
C PHE A 134 23.09 6.42 4.12
N ALA A 135 21.76 6.49 4.02
CA ALA A 135 20.85 6.17 5.10
C ALA A 135 19.56 5.54 4.57
N ARG A 136 18.93 4.69 5.37
CA ARG A 136 17.59 4.15 5.12
C ARG A 136 16.69 4.48 6.30
N LEU A 137 15.59 5.18 6.02
CA LEU A 137 14.58 5.53 7.00
C LEU A 137 13.39 4.57 6.86
N CYS A 138 13.06 3.88 7.93
CA CYS A 138 11.92 2.96 8.02
C CYS A 138 10.90 3.57 8.99
N LEU A 139 9.83 4.18 8.45
CA LEU A 139 8.70 4.65 9.25
C LEU A 139 7.71 3.50 9.40
N PHE A 140 7.58 3.00 10.62
CA PHE A 140 6.59 1.99 10.98
C PHE A 140 5.35 2.67 11.52
N SER A 141 4.18 2.15 11.13
CA SER A 141 2.92 2.64 11.66
C SER A 141 1.84 1.57 11.72
N ASP A 142 0.93 1.67 12.69
CA ASP A 142 -0.23 0.79 12.76
C ASP A 142 -1.35 1.34 11.86
N HIS A 143 -1.90 0.46 11.00
CA HIS A 143 -2.84 0.81 9.94
C HIS A 143 -4.17 1.40 10.48
N TYR A 144 -4.47 1.30 11.79
CA TYR A 144 -5.65 1.98 12.36
C TYR A 144 -5.53 3.51 12.37
N MET A 145 -4.31 4.06 12.31
CA MET A 145 -4.04 5.51 12.31
C MET A 145 -3.21 5.98 11.11
N SER A 146 -2.89 5.08 10.19
CA SER A 146 -2.04 5.36 9.04
C SER A 146 -2.54 4.64 7.81
N ASP A 147 -2.19 5.20 6.66
CA ASP A 147 -2.33 4.61 5.34
C ASP A 147 -1.10 4.99 4.51
N THR A 148 -1.04 4.52 3.27
CA THR A 148 0.13 4.72 2.43
C THR A 148 0.44 6.19 2.15
N THR A 149 -0.58 7.01 1.90
CA THR A 149 -0.41 8.46 1.74
C THR A 149 0.07 9.14 3.03
N SER A 150 -0.42 8.73 4.21
CA SER A 150 -0.02 9.32 5.49
C SER A 150 1.46 9.15 5.77
N GLY A 151 2.00 7.93 5.62
CA GLY A 151 3.42 7.69 5.89
C GLY A 151 4.33 8.45 4.91
N PHE A 152 3.91 8.58 3.65
CA PHE A 152 4.59 9.43 2.67
C PHE A 152 4.65 10.90 3.12
N ILE A 153 3.52 11.48 3.54
CA ILE A 153 3.46 12.87 4.02
C ILE A 153 4.36 13.07 5.24
N ILE A 154 4.34 12.14 6.20
CA ILE A 154 5.17 12.21 7.41
C ILE A 154 6.66 12.20 7.04
N LEU A 155 7.09 11.26 6.20
CA LEU A 155 8.48 11.18 5.75
C LEU A 155 8.89 12.43 5.00
N ARG A 156 8.04 12.94 4.11
CA ARG A 156 8.28 14.20 3.40
C ARG A 156 8.44 15.38 4.36
N ASP A 157 7.54 15.52 5.34
CA ASP A 157 7.58 16.62 6.31
C ASP A 157 8.87 16.54 7.15
N ILE A 158 9.29 15.35 7.60
CA ILE A 158 10.58 15.14 8.28
C ILE A 158 11.75 15.61 7.41
N LEU A 159 11.78 15.14 6.15
CA LEU A 159 12.80 15.48 5.17
C LEU A 159 12.82 17.00 4.84
N GLN A 160 11.65 17.65 4.82
CA GLN A 160 11.51 19.10 4.60
C GLN A 160 12.01 19.93 5.79
N MET A 161 11.91 19.43 7.01
CA MET A 161 12.50 20.10 8.16
C MET A 161 14.03 20.06 8.14
N ILE A 162 14.59 18.93 7.72
CA ILE A 162 16.04 18.74 7.63
C ILE A 162 16.65 19.70 6.59
N THR A 163 15.95 19.93 5.46
CA THR A 163 16.40 20.87 4.41
C THR A 163 16.31 22.32 4.83
N THR A 164 15.15 22.74 5.31
CA THR A 164 14.86 24.15 5.54
C THR A 164 15.46 24.66 6.85
N SER A 165 15.78 23.76 7.79
CA SER A 165 16.18 24.10 9.17
C SER A 165 15.18 25.05 9.86
N THR A 166 13.95 25.12 9.34
CA THR A 166 12.85 25.92 9.91
C THR A 166 11.98 25.04 10.79
N LYS A 167 11.49 25.59 11.90
CA LYS A 167 10.45 24.91 12.69
C LYS A 167 9.19 24.86 11.85
N LEU A 168 8.60 23.67 11.69
CA LEU A 168 7.26 23.57 11.13
C LEU A 168 6.29 24.35 12.03
N PRO A 169 5.31 25.07 11.45
CA PRO A 169 4.40 25.90 12.23
C PRO A 169 3.52 25.07 13.17
N LYS A 170 2.85 25.80 14.08
CA LYS A 170 1.82 25.38 15.04
C LYS A 170 1.06 24.09 14.65
N GLU A 171 0.84 23.22 15.63
CA GLU A 171 0.03 21.98 15.53
C GLU A 171 -1.16 22.15 14.58
N LEU A 172 -1.30 21.21 13.64
CA LEU A 172 -2.37 21.24 12.67
C LEU A 172 -3.73 20.95 13.33
N PRO A 173 -4.83 21.54 12.84
CA PRO A 173 -6.13 21.23 13.38
C PRO A 173 -6.44 19.74 13.18
N LEU A 174 -6.89 19.07 14.24
CA LEU A 174 -7.36 17.70 14.15
C LEU A 174 -8.54 17.62 13.17
N ARG A 175 -8.32 16.97 12.02
CA ARG A 175 -9.35 16.71 11.02
C ARG A 175 -10.14 15.46 11.38
N LYS A 176 -11.43 15.47 11.03
CA LYS A 176 -12.32 14.31 11.20
C LYS A 176 -11.76 13.10 10.46
N SER A 177 -11.86 11.91 11.06
CA SER A 177 -11.50 10.68 10.37
C SER A 177 -12.46 10.38 9.23
N LEU A 178 -12.04 9.51 8.29
CA LEU A 178 -12.95 8.97 7.27
C LEU A 178 -14.19 8.34 7.94
N TYR A 179 -13.96 7.62 9.04
CA TYR A 179 -15.02 7.06 9.88
C TYR A 179 -15.98 8.13 10.41
N GLU A 180 -15.50 9.17 11.08
CA GLU A 180 -16.36 10.23 11.67
C GLU A 180 -17.16 11.00 10.62
N LYS A 181 -16.64 11.12 9.40
CA LYS A 181 -17.39 11.76 8.31
C LYS A 181 -18.44 10.82 7.71
N THR A 182 -18.16 9.52 7.69
CA THR A 182 -19.07 8.50 7.14
C THR A 182 -20.21 8.17 8.10
N HIS A 183 -19.97 8.22 9.43
CA HIS A 183 -20.87 7.69 10.46
C HIS A 183 -21.44 8.73 11.42
N PHE A 184 -21.43 10.03 11.09
CA PHE A 184 -22.09 11.02 11.94
C PHE A 184 -23.62 10.95 11.77
N VAL A 185 -24.25 10.02 12.46
CA VAL A 185 -25.69 9.80 12.36
C VAL A 185 -26.33 9.77 13.75
N ASN A 186 -27.52 10.39 13.85
CA ASN A 186 -28.32 10.48 15.07
C ASN A 186 -28.51 9.09 15.73
N ALA A 187 -28.67 9.04 17.05
CA ALA A 187 -28.81 7.78 17.81
C ALA A 187 -29.89 6.81 17.27
N TRP A 188 -30.93 7.30 16.60
CA TRP A 188 -31.94 6.46 15.93
C TRP A 188 -31.37 5.69 14.72
N MET A 189 -30.44 6.31 13.99
CA MET A 189 -29.83 5.68 12.82
C MET A 189 -28.88 4.55 13.20
N ASN A 190 -28.31 4.54 14.41
CA ASN A 190 -27.52 3.40 14.89
C ASN A 190 -28.37 2.11 14.94
N VAL A 191 -29.63 2.20 15.39
CA VAL A 191 -30.56 1.05 15.40
C VAL A 191 -30.85 0.56 13.98
N ILE A 192 -30.99 1.48 13.02
CA ILE A 192 -31.19 1.14 11.61
C ILE A 192 -29.91 0.52 11.02
N HIS A 193 -28.74 1.08 11.32
CA HIS A 193 -27.46 0.57 10.86
C HIS A 193 -27.15 -0.81 11.42
N GLU A 194 -27.44 -1.08 12.70
CA GLU A 194 -27.31 -2.40 13.30
C GLU A 194 -28.21 -3.42 12.58
N ALA A 195 -29.49 -3.09 12.38
CA ALA A 195 -30.43 -3.97 11.68
C ALA A 195 -30.02 -4.21 10.22
N VAL A 196 -29.64 -3.16 9.49
CA VAL A 196 -29.17 -3.29 8.10
C VAL A 196 -27.87 -4.09 8.03
N SER A 197 -26.94 -3.85 8.94
CA SER A 197 -25.68 -4.58 9.01
C SER A 197 -25.90 -6.07 9.25
N LYS A 198 -26.73 -6.43 10.24
CA LYS A 198 -27.00 -7.82 10.61
C LYS A 198 -27.86 -8.58 9.58
N TYR A 199 -28.90 -7.94 9.04
CA TYR A 199 -29.89 -8.63 8.20
C TYR A 199 -29.66 -8.46 6.70
N VAL A 200 -28.81 -7.50 6.28
CA VAL A 200 -28.53 -7.24 4.86
C VAL A 200 -27.04 -7.40 4.56
N ILE A 201 -26.16 -6.70 5.27
CA ILE A 201 -24.74 -6.67 4.91
C ILE A 201 -24.02 -7.97 5.30
N GLN A 202 -24.25 -8.48 6.51
CA GLN A 202 -23.61 -9.71 7.00
C GLN A 202 -23.96 -10.93 6.12
N PRO A 203 -25.24 -11.18 5.75
CA PRO A 203 -25.56 -12.29 4.87
C PRO A 203 -24.97 -12.12 3.47
N LEU A 204 -24.91 -10.89 2.95
CA LEU A 204 -24.29 -10.59 1.66
C LEU A 204 -22.78 -10.89 1.70
N MET A 205 -22.09 -10.43 2.74
CA MET A 205 -20.67 -10.69 2.96
C MET A 205 -20.41 -12.18 3.12
N SER A 206 -21.18 -12.89 3.95
CA SER A 206 -21.02 -14.34 4.11
C SER A 206 -21.28 -15.11 2.81
N PHE A 207 -22.28 -14.69 2.02
CA PHE A 207 -22.54 -15.31 0.71
C PHE A 207 -21.36 -15.09 -0.23
N ASP A 208 -20.86 -13.86 -0.31
CA ASP A 208 -19.76 -13.46 -1.16
C ASP A 208 -18.43 -14.15 -0.76
N THR A 209 -18.11 -14.20 0.53
CA THR A 209 -16.87 -14.86 1.02
C THR A 209 -16.95 -16.38 0.95
N SER A 210 -18.12 -16.99 1.09
CA SER A 210 -18.28 -18.44 0.96
C SER A 210 -18.15 -18.94 -0.49
N ALA A 211 -18.43 -18.08 -1.47
CA ALA A 211 -18.26 -18.38 -2.88
C ALA A 211 -16.83 -18.12 -3.39
N PHE A 212 -16.00 -17.39 -2.63
CA PHE A 212 -14.65 -17.04 -3.07
C PHE A 212 -13.70 -18.24 -3.02
N ALA A 213 -13.02 -18.49 -4.14
CA ALA A 213 -11.93 -19.43 -4.25
C ALA A 213 -10.71 -18.71 -4.84
N PRO A 214 -9.56 -18.67 -4.13
CA PRO A 214 -8.35 -18.05 -4.65
C PRO A 214 -7.93 -18.64 -6.00
N LEU A 215 -7.54 -17.77 -6.94
CA LEU A 215 -7.06 -18.17 -8.27
C LEU A 215 -5.76 -18.98 -8.16
N LEU A 216 -4.90 -18.59 -7.23
CA LEU A 216 -3.58 -19.16 -6.95
C LEU A 216 -3.55 -19.90 -5.60
N ALA A 217 -2.65 -20.86 -5.46
CA ALA A 217 -2.58 -21.72 -4.28
C ALA A 217 -2.10 -20.96 -3.03
N LEU A 218 -2.84 -21.11 -1.93
CA LEU A 218 -2.52 -20.56 -0.61
C LEU A 218 -1.65 -21.50 0.22
N GLN A 219 -0.88 -20.93 1.15
CA GLN A 219 -0.16 -21.68 2.18
C GLN A 219 -1.10 -22.08 3.34
N THR A 220 -2.03 -22.99 3.06
CA THR A 220 -3.09 -23.41 3.99
C THR A 220 -2.58 -23.95 5.33
N GLY A 221 -1.34 -24.49 5.38
CA GLY A 221 -0.74 -24.97 6.62
C GLY A 221 -0.38 -23.88 7.64
N SER A 222 -0.29 -22.62 7.21
CA SER A 222 0.10 -21.48 8.07
C SER A 222 -1.00 -20.44 8.27
N GLN A 223 -2.05 -20.50 7.45
CA GLN A 223 -3.12 -19.51 7.42
C GLN A 223 -4.36 -20.10 8.11
N LEU A 224 -4.74 -19.51 9.24
CA LEU A 224 -5.94 -19.88 9.99
C LEU A 224 -7.18 -19.16 9.43
N ASP A 225 -8.35 -19.74 9.66
CA ASP A 225 -9.63 -19.18 9.30
C ASP A 225 -10.04 -18.01 10.20
N PHE A 226 -10.83 -17.07 9.66
CA PHE A 226 -11.59 -16.14 10.48
C PHE A 226 -12.90 -16.80 10.87
N ALA A 227 -13.16 -16.96 12.16
CA ALA A 227 -14.37 -17.61 12.68
C ALA A 227 -15.05 -16.71 13.71
N GLY A 228 -15.60 -15.59 13.24
CA GLY A 228 -16.22 -14.55 14.07
C GLY A 228 -15.24 -13.65 14.83
N LEU A 229 -13.99 -14.06 14.97
CA LEU A 229 -12.89 -13.31 15.58
C LEU A 229 -11.60 -13.48 14.76
N PRO A 230 -10.65 -12.52 14.86
CA PRO A 230 -9.32 -12.67 14.29
C PRO A 230 -8.60 -13.94 14.80
N PRO A 231 -7.75 -14.56 13.97
CA PRO A 231 -7.03 -15.78 14.35
C PRO A 231 -6.00 -15.51 15.46
N SER A 232 -5.85 -16.47 16.37
CA SER A 232 -4.84 -16.47 17.43
C SER A 232 -4.13 -17.84 17.45
N PRO A 233 -2.82 -17.92 17.17
CA PRO A 233 -1.91 -16.82 16.85
C PRO A 233 -2.28 -16.10 15.54
N PRO A 234 -1.84 -14.84 15.35
CA PRO A 234 -2.06 -14.11 14.10
C PRO A 234 -1.47 -14.82 12.89
N ASN A 235 -2.12 -14.68 11.73
CA ASN A 235 -1.60 -15.27 10.49
C ASN A 235 -0.33 -14.54 10.03
N PRO A 236 0.75 -15.24 9.66
CA PRO A 236 1.98 -14.62 9.21
C PRO A 236 1.81 -13.96 7.84
N SER A 237 2.53 -12.87 7.62
CA SER A 237 2.69 -12.24 6.31
C SER A 237 4.14 -12.34 5.81
N PHE A 238 4.32 -12.63 4.53
CA PHE A 238 5.64 -12.68 3.91
C PHE A 238 5.81 -11.55 2.89
N ALA A 239 7.05 -11.12 2.66
CA ALA A 239 7.35 -9.96 1.84
C ALA A 239 8.32 -10.32 0.70
N LEU A 240 8.11 -9.73 -0.47
CA LEU A 240 9.07 -9.63 -1.56
C LEU A 240 9.20 -8.17 -1.98
N PHE A 241 10.40 -7.75 -2.35
CA PHE A 241 10.69 -6.38 -2.77
C PHE A 241 11.47 -6.39 -4.07
N ALA A 242 11.23 -5.40 -4.93
CA ALA A 242 11.95 -5.22 -6.17
C ALA A 242 11.95 -3.75 -6.57
N ARG A 243 12.86 -3.43 -7.47
CA ARG A 243 13.00 -2.10 -8.04
C ARG A 243 12.98 -2.17 -9.56
N GLY A 244 12.25 -1.25 -10.17
CA GLY A 244 12.16 -1.07 -11.60
C GLY A 244 13.30 -0.22 -12.17
N SER A 245 13.15 0.16 -13.43
CA SER A 245 14.05 1.09 -14.10
C SER A 245 13.36 2.41 -14.43
N GLU A 246 14.12 3.50 -14.38
CA GLU A 246 13.64 4.84 -14.75
C GLU A 246 13.18 4.89 -16.22
N ALA A 247 13.95 4.27 -17.12
CA ALA A 247 13.62 4.24 -18.55
C ALA A 247 12.26 3.57 -18.82
N ASN A 248 11.97 2.47 -18.14
CA ASN A 248 10.70 1.76 -18.29
C ASN A 248 9.54 2.55 -17.69
N MET A 249 9.71 3.16 -16.52
CA MET A 249 8.68 4.00 -15.92
C MET A 249 8.33 5.20 -16.81
N LEU A 250 9.35 5.92 -17.32
CA LEU A 250 9.15 7.02 -18.26
C LEU A 250 8.46 6.56 -19.55
N SER A 251 8.81 5.37 -20.03
CA SER A 251 8.15 4.76 -21.20
C SER A 251 6.69 4.43 -20.91
N ALA A 252 6.38 3.84 -19.75
CA ALA A 252 5.03 3.53 -19.31
C ALA A 252 4.19 4.79 -19.18
N VAL A 253 4.68 5.83 -18.49
CA VAL A 253 4.00 7.13 -18.33
C VAL A 253 3.70 7.76 -19.69
N ARG A 254 4.67 7.75 -20.63
CA ARG A 254 4.46 8.27 -21.99
C ARG A 254 3.35 7.50 -22.70
N ARG A 255 3.40 6.17 -22.63
CA ARG A 255 2.44 5.30 -23.33
C ARG A 255 1.03 5.41 -22.75
N CYS A 256 0.89 5.55 -21.43
CA CYS A 256 -0.38 5.81 -20.77
C CYS A 256 -1.01 7.14 -21.26
N LYS A 257 -0.19 8.19 -21.42
CA LYS A 257 -0.66 9.48 -21.99
C LYS A 257 -1.11 9.35 -23.44
N GLU A 258 -0.43 8.56 -24.26
CA GLU A 258 -0.81 8.32 -25.66
C GLU A 258 -2.18 7.64 -25.78
N HIS A 259 -2.50 6.72 -24.86
CA HIS A 259 -3.77 5.98 -24.85
C HIS A 259 -4.86 6.63 -23.98
N ASN A 260 -4.57 7.77 -23.36
CA ASN A 260 -5.47 8.46 -22.42
C ASN A 260 -5.95 7.53 -21.28
N VAL A 261 -4.99 6.78 -20.70
CA VAL A 261 -5.18 5.86 -19.58
C VAL A 261 -4.34 6.33 -18.39
N SER A 262 -4.82 6.12 -17.18
CA SER A 262 -4.03 6.36 -15.97
C SER A 262 -2.93 5.31 -15.80
N LEU A 263 -1.85 5.69 -15.09
CA LEU A 263 -0.80 4.71 -14.80
C LEU A 263 -1.32 3.56 -13.92
N GLN A 264 -2.28 3.84 -13.03
CA GLN A 264 -2.92 2.84 -12.18
C GLN A 264 -3.73 1.83 -13.00
N GLY A 265 -4.51 2.29 -13.99
CA GLY A 265 -5.26 1.43 -14.90
C GLY A 265 -4.34 0.47 -15.68
N ALA A 266 -3.21 0.98 -16.17
CA ALA A 266 -2.21 0.15 -16.84
C ALA A 266 -1.56 -0.87 -15.88
N ILE A 267 -1.28 -0.49 -14.63
CA ILE A 267 -0.76 -1.40 -13.60
C ILE A 267 -1.80 -2.49 -13.25
N ILE A 268 -3.09 -2.16 -13.20
CA ILE A 268 -4.17 -3.13 -13.00
C ILE A 268 -4.17 -4.18 -14.12
N ALA A 269 -4.10 -3.74 -15.39
CA ALA A 269 -4.02 -4.65 -16.53
C ALA A 269 -2.75 -5.53 -16.49
N ALA A 270 -1.60 -4.94 -16.15
CA ALA A 270 -0.33 -5.67 -15.99
C ALA A 270 -0.39 -6.71 -14.86
N THR A 271 -1.03 -6.37 -13.74
CA THR A 271 -1.22 -7.28 -12.59
C THR A 271 -2.13 -8.44 -12.98
N LEU A 272 -3.25 -8.16 -13.66
CA LEU A 272 -4.17 -9.19 -14.15
C LEU A 272 -3.49 -10.17 -15.10
N MET A 273 -2.68 -9.64 -16.03
CA MET A 273 -1.86 -10.43 -16.93
C MET A 273 -0.84 -11.30 -16.18
N ALA A 274 -0.19 -10.76 -15.14
CA ALA A 274 0.76 -11.51 -14.31
C ALA A 274 0.09 -12.70 -13.59
N PHE A 275 -1.09 -12.50 -12.99
CA PHE A 275 -1.86 -13.60 -12.39
C PHE A 275 -2.25 -14.66 -13.42
N GLY A 276 -2.67 -14.24 -14.61
CA GLY A 276 -2.96 -15.13 -15.73
C GLY A 276 -1.73 -15.95 -16.14
N LEU A 277 -0.57 -15.30 -16.30
CA LEU A 277 0.68 -15.98 -16.65
C LEU A 277 1.10 -17.01 -15.60
N VAL A 278 0.95 -16.72 -14.30
CA VAL A 278 1.20 -17.73 -13.25
C VAL A 278 0.22 -18.89 -13.36
N LYS A 279 -1.09 -18.58 -13.51
CA LYS A 279 -2.15 -19.61 -13.57
C LYS A 279 -1.97 -20.57 -14.72
N TYR A 280 -1.51 -20.07 -15.88
CA TYR A 280 -1.33 -20.82 -17.11
C TYR A 280 0.14 -21.08 -17.45
N ASN A 281 1.03 -21.14 -16.45
CA ASN A 281 2.43 -21.54 -16.60
C ASN A 281 3.20 -20.79 -17.72
N GLY A 282 3.02 -19.47 -17.79
CA GLY A 282 3.66 -18.59 -18.75
C GLY A 282 2.96 -18.49 -20.11
N LYS A 283 1.80 -19.12 -20.29
CA LYS A 283 1.05 -19.14 -21.56
C LYS A 283 -0.38 -18.68 -21.36
N LEU A 284 -0.60 -17.37 -21.32
CA LEU A 284 -1.96 -16.84 -21.13
C LEU A 284 -2.87 -17.21 -22.31
N GLY A 285 -2.31 -17.47 -23.50
CA GLY A 285 -3.05 -18.00 -24.64
C GLY A 285 -3.80 -19.33 -24.37
N ASP A 286 -3.37 -20.13 -23.39
CA ASP A 286 -4.04 -21.39 -23.01
C ASP A 286 -5.34 -21.15 -22.21
N CYS A 287 -5.62 -19.89 -21.84
CA CYS A 287 -6.87 -19.50 -21.20
C CYS A 287 -8.04 -19.61 -22.19
N SER A 288 -8.86 -20.66 -22.04
CA SER A 288 -10.00 -20.95 -22.93
C SER A 288 -11.33 -20.32 -22.47
N LYS A 289 -11.34 -19.72 -21.29
CA LYS A 289 -12.52 -19.08 -20.67
C LYS A 289 -12.14 -17.67 -20.22
N SER A 290 -13.10 -16.88 -19.76
CA SER A 290 -12.80 -15.61 -19.11
C SER A 290 -11.89 -15.82 -17.90
N LEU A 291 -10.88 -14.96 -17.75
CA LEU A 291 -10.00 -14.92 -16.59
C LEU A 291 -10.72 -14.18 -15.46
N HIS A 292 -10.98 -14.87 -14.35
CA HIS A 292 -11.59 -14.31 -13.15
C HIS A 292 -10.51 -14.08 -12.10
N LEU A 293 -10.40 -12.84 -11.62
CA LEU A 293 -9.48 -12.40 -10.60
C LEU A 293 -10.22 -11.43 -9.67
N ARG A 294 -10.34 -11.77 -8.39
CA ARG A 294 -10.94 -10.88 -7.41
C ARG A 294 -9.93 -9.83 -6.99
N MET A 295 -10.03 -8.63 -7.57
CA MET A 295 -9.09 -7.53 -7.36
C MET A 295 -9.76 -6.40 -6.58
N ASP A 296 -9.06 -5.92 -5.57
CA ASP A 296 -9.40 -4.69 -4.86
C ASP A 296 -8.35 -3.61 -5.15
N VAL A 297 -8.78 -2.37 -5.32
CA VAL A 297 -7.91 -1.21 -5.50
C VAL A 297 -8.04 -0.30 -4.28
N MET A 298 -6.92 0.05 -3.66
CA MET A 298 -6.89 0.93 -2.49
C MET A 298 -7.05 2.39 -2.92
N ASN A 299 -8.09 3.05 -2.41
CA ASN A 299 -8.45 4.42 -2.82
C ASN A 299 -8.14 5.42 -1.72
N ASP A 300 -7.50 6.53 -2.06
CA ASP A 300 -7.37 7.67 -1.16
C ASP A 300 -8.64 8.52 -1.14
N MET A 301 -9.40 8.44 -0.04
CA MET A 301 -10.68 9.15 0.09
C MET A 301 -10.53 10.62 0.50
N ARG A 302 -9.30 11.14 0.67
CA ARG A 302 -9.07 12.52 1.14
C ARG A 302 -9.67 13.59 0.25
N GLN A 303 -9.69 13.40 -1.08
CA GLN A 303 -10.31 14.37 -2.00
C GLN A 303 -11.82 14.49 -1.76
N GLN A 304 -12.50 13.38 -1.48
CA GLN A 304 -13.91 13.40 -1.10
C GLN A 304 -14.10 14.01 0.29
N MET A 305 -13.13 13.82 1.20
CA MET A 305 -13.14 14.45 2.52
C MET A 305 -13.18 15.98 2.41
N THR A 306 -12.44 16.58 1.47
CA THR A 306 -12.36 18.03 1.28
C THR A 306 -13.56 18.65 0.56
N SER A 307 -14.17 17.93 -0.40
CA SER A 307 -15.26 18.46 -1.24
C SER A 307 -16.56 18.76 -0.50
N ASP A 308 -16.89 18.06 0.59
CA ASP A 308 -18.13 18.31 1.36
C ASP A 308 -18.03 19.47 2.37
N SER A 309 -16.92 20.22 2.39
CA SER A 309 -16.76 21.36 3.30
C SER A 309 -17.51 22.63 2.87
N VAL A 310 -18.19 22.62 1.72
CA VAL A 310 -18.99 23.75 1.23
C VAL A 310 -20.40 23.27 0.87
N LYS A 311 -21.41 23.68 1.65
CA LYS A 311 -22.78 23.77 1.11
C LYS A 311 -22.71 24.72 -0.08
N PRO A 312 -23.07 24.33 -1.31
CA PRO A 312 -22.99 25.22 -2.45
C PRO A 312 -24.00 26.36 -2.25
N GLY A 313 -23.53 27.53 -1.83
CA GLY A 313 -24.23 28.77 -2.06
C GLY A 313 -24.18 29.06 -3.56
N LEU A 314 -25.27 29.60 -4.11
CA LEU A 314 -25.51 29.85 -5.54
C LEU A 314 -24.48 30.80 -6.22
N PHE A 315 -23.39 31.19 -5.55
CA PHE A 315 -22.37 32.12 -6.02
C PHE A 315 -20.91 31.71 -5.75
N ASP A 316 -20.64 30.50 -5.22
CA ASP A 316 -19.26 30.06 -4.91
C ASP A 316 -18.58 29.27 -6.06
N SER A 317 -19.04 29.42 -7.30
CA SER A 317 -18.49 28.73 -8.47
C SER A 317 -17.09 29.19 -8.91
N ILE A 318 -16.38 29.98 -8.10
CA ILE A 318 -15.01 30.43 -8.38
C ILE A 318 -14.17 30.54 -7.08
N SER A 319 -14.30 29.58 -6.16
CA SER A 319 -13.39 29.51 -5.01
C SER A 319 -12.25 28.53 -5.30
N ALA A 320 -11.05 29.09 -5.42
CA ALA A 320 -9.79 28.43 -5.65
C ALA A 320 -9.58 27.17 -4.81
N GLN A 321 -8.83 26.22 -5.37
CA GLN A 321 -8.13 25.16 -4.64
C GLN A 321 -7.61 25.74 -3.31
N THR A 322 -8.28 25.42 -2.21
CA THR A 322 -7.76 25.76 -0.89
C THR A 322 -6.50 24.91 -0.74
N THR A 323 -5.35 25.57 -0.63
CA THR A 323 -4.06 25.01 -0.25
C THR A 323 -4.12 24.50 1.20
N GLY A 324 -4.97 23.50 1.45
CA GLY A 324 -5.19 22.88 2.74
C GLY A 324 -4.24 21.71 2.93
N GLU A 325 -3.50 21.73 4.03
CA GLU A 325 -2.58 20.65 4.40
C GLU A 325 -3.31 19.30 4.47
N VAL A 326 -2.67 18.28 3.90
CA VAL A 326 -3.24 16.93 3.75
C VAL A 326 -3.27 16.21 5.10
N PRO A 327 -4.43 15.71 5.57
CA PRO A 327 -4.53 15.12 6.90
C PRO A 327 -3.85 13.74 6.99
N ILE A 328 -3.20 13.50 8.12
CA ILE A 328 -2.68 12.19 8.54
C ILE A 328 -3.80 11.37 9.18
N GLY A 329 -3.87 10.07 8.87
CA GLY A 329 -4.87 9.13 9.36
C GLY A 329 -5.15 7.98 8.37
N LEU A 330 -6.01 7.05 8.77
CA LEU A 330 -6.57 6.07 7.84
C LEU A 330 -7.69 6.73 7.01
N TYR A 331 -7.38 7.08 5.76
CA TYR A 331 -8.36 7.56 4.78
C TYR A 331 -8.39 6.71 3.51
N SER A 332 -7.66 5.59 3.51
CA SER A 332 -7.71 4.63 2.42
C SER A 332 -8.86 3.64 2.59
N THR A 333 -9.49 3.25 1.47
CA THR A 333 -10.52 2.21 1.44
C THR A 333 -10.39 1.34 0.20
N PRO A 334 -10.46 0.00 0.33
CA PRO A 334 -10.46 -0.88 -0.83
C PRO A 334 -11.78 -0.72 -1.60
N ALA A 335 -11.71 -0.66 -2.94
CA ALA A 335 -12.86 -0.81 -3.83
C ALA A 335 -12.68 -2.06 -4.67
N HIS A 336 -13.75 -2.85 -4.77
CA HIS A 336 -13.75 -4.08 -5.52
C HIS A 336 -13.98 -3.81 -7.02
N LEU A 337 -13.13 -4.35 -7.90
CA LEU A 337 -13.33 -4.34 -9.34
C LEU A 337 -14.19 -5.54 -9.75
N ILE A 338 -15.47 -5.30 -9.93
CA ILE A 338 -16.50 -6.27 -10.31
C ILE A 338 -16.20 -6.89 -11.67
N PHE A 339 -15.71 -6.11 -12.65
CA PHE A 339 -15.45 -6.66 -13.97
C PHE A 339 -14.32 -7.70 -13.99
N THR A 340 -13.34 -7.60 -13.10
CA THR A 340 -12.27 -8.60 -13.03
C THR A 340 -12.75 -9.88 -12.34
N SER A 341 -13.75 -9.80 -11.48
CA SER A 341 -14.26 -10.94 -10.70
C SER A 341 -15.50 -11.59 -11.31
N SER A 342 -16.63 -10.89 -11.38
CA SER A 342 -17.94 -11.46 -11.72
C SER A 342 -18.13 -11.62 -13.23
N GLU A 343 -17.71 -10.61 -13.99
CA GLU A 343 -17.77 -10.65 -15.47
C GLU A 343 -16.62 -11.51 -16.04
N GLY A 344 -15.43 -11.33 -15.48
CA GLY A 344 -14.19 -11.92 -15.98
C GLY A 344 -13.68 -11.23 -17.25
N ILE A 345 -12.41 -11.45 -17.55
CA ILE A 345 -11.74 -10.85 -18.71
C ILE A 345 -11.64 -11.84 -19.85
N ASP A 346 -12.16 -11.47 -21.02
CA ASP A 346 -11.87 -12.18 -22.27
C ASP A 346 -10.46 -11.80 -22.75
N VAL A 347 -9.48 -12.61 -22.39
CA VAL A 347 -8.06 -12.35 -22.71
C VAL A 347 -7.74 -12.43 -24.21
N HIS A 348 -8.63 -13.03 -25.00
CA HIS A 348 -8.50 -13.12 -26.47
C HIS A 348 -9.31 -12.04 -27.19
N GLY A 349 -10.35 -11.50 -26.56
CA GLY A 349 -11.20 -10.45 -27.12
C GLY A 349 -10.80 -9.02 -26.73
N MET A 350 -10.13 -8.83 -25.59
CA MET A 350 -9.73 -7.52 -25.08
C MET A 350 -8.24 -7.26 -25.28
N SER A 351 -7.87 -6.05 -25.69
CA SER A 351 -6.47 -5.60 -25.66
C SER A 351 -6.01 -5.25 -24.25
N PHE A 352 -4.69 -5.12 -24.05
CA PHE A 352 -4.13 -4.61 -22.80
C PHE A 352 -4.72 -3.25 -22.41
N TRP A 353 -4.85 -2.35 -23.39
CA TRP A 353 -5.32 -0.98 -23.15
C TRP A 353 -6.84 -0.92 -22.92
N ASP A 354 -7.63 -1.83 -23.51
CA ASP A 354 -9.06 -1.94 -23.21
C ASP A 354 -9.30 -2.32 -21.74
N VAL A 355 -8.51 -3.27 -21.23
CA VAL A 355 -8.58 -3.67 -19.81
C VAL A 355 -8.19 -2.50 -18.91
N ALA A 356 -7.15 -1.76 -19.27
CA ALA A 356 -6.69 -0.62 -18.50
C ALA A 356 -7.71 0.55 -18.49
N LEU A 357 -8.32 0.85 -19.64
CA LEU A 357 -9.40 1.84 -19.76
C LEU A 357 -10.64 1.44 -18.95
N LYS A 358 -11.01 0.16 -19.00
CA LYS A 358 -12.16 -0.35 -18.23
C LYS A 358 -11.88 -0.28 -16.73
N ALA A 359 -10.64 -0.58 -16.31
CA ALA A 359 -10.20 -0.43 -14.92
C ALA A 359 -10.34 1.01 -14.43
N ASP A 360 -9.87 1.99 -15.20
CA ASP A 360 -10.01 3.41 -14.86
C ASP A 360 -11.48 3.81 -14.72
N HIS A 361 -12.30 3.43 -15.70
CA HIS A 361 -13.72 3.79 -15.70
C HIS A 361 -14.46 3.23 -14.48
N GLU A 362 -14.25 1.95 -14.18
CA GLU A 362 -14.91 1.33 -13.03
C GLU A 362 -14.36 1.85 -11.69
N TRP A 363 -13.06 2.11 -11.62
CA TRP A 363 -12.43 2.73 -10.45
C TRP A 363 -13.02 4.11 -10.15
N GLU A 364 -13.19 4.97 -11.16
CA GLU A 364 -13.83 6.29 -11.02
C GLU A 364 -15.27 6.17 -10.48
N CYS A 365 -16.03 5.17 -10.97
CA CYS A 365 -17.38 4.90 -10.49
C CYS A 365 -17.40 4.35 -9.05
N ALA A 366 -16.47 3.46 -8.70
CA ALA A 366 -16.43 2.81 -7.39
C ALA A 366 -16.10 3.80 -6.28
N VAL A 367 -15.18 4.74 -6.53
CA VAL A 367 -14.78 5.79 -5.59
C VAL A 367 -15.98 6.63 -5.14
N VAL A 368 -16.91 6.97 -6.03
CA VAL A 368 -18.14 7.73 -5.68
C VAL A 368 -19.30 6.86 -5.17
N GLY A 369 -19.12 5.54 -5.13
CA GLY A 369 -20.16 4.58 -4.77
C GLY A 369 -20.58 4.64 -3.29
N HIS A 370 -21.86 4.37 -3.03
CA HIS A 370 -22.38 4.22 -1.67
C HIS A 370 -21.91 2.91 -0.99
N GLU A 371 -21.43 1.94 -1.76
CA GLU A 371 -20.98 0.63 -1.27
C GLU A 371 -19.83 0.74 -0.26
N LEU A 372 -18.86 1.61 -0.52
CA LEU A 372 -17.73 1.87 0.39
C LEU A 372 -18.21 2.32 1.78
N LYS A 373 -19.28 3.15 1.82
CA LYS A 373 -19.89 3.60 3.07
C LYS A 373 -20.57 2.43 3.80
N MET A 374 -21.25 1.55 3.08
CA MET A 374 -21.92 0.37 3.64
C MET A 374 -20.92 -0.62 4.24
N GLN A 375 -19.79 -0.88 3.57
CA GLN A 375 -18.73 -1.74 4.11
C GLN A 375 -18.16 -1.17 5.41
N SER A 376 -17.97 0.15 5.49
CA SER A 376 -17.54 0.82 6.71
C SER A 376 -18.54 0.66 7.86
N ILE A 377 -19.86 0.67 7.58
CA ILE A 377 -20.92 0.43 8.59
C ILE A 377 -20.80 -0.99 9.13
N TYR A 378 -20.63 -1.98 8.25
CA TYR A 378 -20.50 -3.38 8.66
C TYR A 378 -19.28 -3.63 9.55
N VAL A 379 -18.12 -3.09 9.14
CA VAL A 379 -16.90 -3.18 9.94
C VAL A 379 -17.10 -2.58 11.33
N ASN A 380 -17.85 -1.48 11.44
CA ASN A 380 -18.14 -0.83 12.72
C ASN A 380 -19.11 -1.64 13.60
N GLU A 381 -20.29 -1.93 13.08
CA GLU A 381 -21.40 -2.52 13.83
C GLU A 381 -21.17 -3.99 14.15
N VAL A 382 -20.44 -4.73 13.31
CA VAL A 382 -20.34 -6.20 13.41
C VAL A 382 -18.94 -6.70 13.70
N LEU A 383 -17.89 -6.12 13.09
CA LEU A 383 -16.52 -6.63 13.23
C LEU A 383 -15.70 -5.95 14.35
N ASN A 384 -15.89 -4.65 14.60
CA ASN A 384 -15.22 -3.89 15.67
C ASN A 384 -16.11 -3.67 16.90
N ALA A 385 -17.23 -4.38 16.95
CA ALA A 385 -18.49 -3.97 17.50
C ALA A 385 -18.47 -3.35 18.91
N GLU A 386 -19.11 -2.18 18.97
CA GLU A 386 -19.80 -1.64 20.15
C GLU A 386 -20.83 -2.63 20.71
N SER A 387 -21.40 -3.50 19.86
CA SER A 387 -22.26 -4.60 20.26
C SER A 387 -21.41 -5.82 20.62
N ARG A 388 -21.54 -6.32 21.85
CA ARG A 388 -20.85 -7.53 22.37
C ARG A 388 -21.23 -8.85 21.65
N THR A 389 -21.75 -8.77 20.43
CA THR A 389 -22.16 -9.89 19.59
C THR A 389 -20.98 -10.38 18.79
N THR A 390 -20.60 -11.64 18.97
CA THR A 390 -19.64 -12.32 18.10
C THR A 390 -20.18 -12.33 16.66
N SER A 391 -19.38 -11.85 15.71
CA SER A 391 -19.71 -11.98 14.29
C SER A 391 -19.88 -13.45 13.94
N GLU A 392 -20.85 -13.79 13.09
CA GLU A 392 -20.98 -15.17 12.54
C GLU A 392 -20.22 -15.29 11.21
N LEU A 393 -19.43 -14.29 10.84
CA LEU A 393 -18.64 -14.31 9.61
C LEU A 393 -17.59 -15.40 9.69
N PHE A 394 -17.61 -16.28 8.69
CA PHE A 394 -16.58 -17.26 8.44
C PHE A 394 -15.85 -16.94 7.13
N VAL A 395 -14.53 -16.83 7.18
CA VAL A 395 -13.69 -16.62 5.98
C VAL A 395 -12.53 -17.59 6.03
N ALA A 396 -12.51 -18.53 5.08
CA ALA A 396 -11.45 -19.52 4.98
C ALA A 396 -10.09 -18.86 4.75
N ASN A 397 -9.08 -19.26 5.51
CA ASN A 397 -7.71 -18.74 5.49
C ASN A 397 -7.61 -17.21 5.66
N CYS A 398 -8.66 -16.56 6.18
CA CYS A 398 -8.80 -15.10 6.21
C CYS A 398 -8.65 -14.41 4.83
N ALA A 399 -8.92 -15.11 3.72
CA ALA A 399 -8.74 -14.60 2.37
C ALA A 399 -10.04 -13.99 1.81
N LEU A 400 -10.04 -12.69 1.53
CA LEU A 400 -11.18 -11.94 1.00
C LEU A 400 -11.12 -11.71 -0.52
N SER A 401 -9.93 -11.69 -1.10
CA SER A 401 -9.70 -11.42 -2.52
C SER A 401 -8.34 -11.96 -2.96
N ASP A 402 -8.11 -12.07 -4.27
CA ASP A 402 -6.84 -12.54 -4.81
C ASP A 402 -5.74 -11.49 -4.56
N VAL A 403 -6.03 -10.24 -4.91
CA VAL A 403 -5.06 -9.15 -4.81
C VAL A 403 -5.70 -7.84 -4.36
N THR A 404 -5.01 -7.13 -3.46
CA THR A 404 -5.21 -5.70 -3.25
C THR A 404 -4.07 -4.94 -3.90
N LEU A 405 -4.39 -4.02 -4.81
CA LEU A 405 -3.41 -3.11 -5.42
C LEU A 405 -3.44 -1.76 -4.70
N GLU A 406 -2.27 -1.31 -4.30
CA GLU A 406 -2.05 0.01 -3.74
C GLU A 406 -0.98 0.74 -4.57
N PHE A 407 -1.38 1.84 -5.19
CA PHE A 407 -0.51 2.63 -6.03
C PHE A 407 -0.36 4.04 -5.46
N LEU A 408 0.89 4.51 -5.34
CA LEU A 408 1.20 5.86 -4.89
C LEU A 408 2.14 6.53 -5.90
N ASP A 409 1.65 7.57 -6.55
CA ASP A 409 2.47 8.42 -7.42
C ASP A 409 3.20 9.49 -6.60
N CYS A 410 4.52 9.35 -6.50
CA CYS A 410 5.45 10.27 -5.85
C CYS A 410 6.33 11.02 -6.87
N SER A 411 6.04 10.91 -8.17
CA SER A 411 6.93 11.36 -9.24
C SER A 411 7.02 12.88 -9.41
N ASP A 412 6.09 13.63 -8.80
CA ASP A 412 6.13 15.09 -8.80
C ASP A 412 7.40 15.59 -8.10
N ALA A 413 8.31 16.22 -8.87
CA ALA A 413 9.59 16.75 -8.38
C ALA A 413 9.46 17.80 -7.26
N ASN A 414 8.27 18.40 -7.10
CA ASN A 414 7.94 19.33 -6.01
C ASN A 414 7.55 18.62 -4.71
N SER A 415 7.37 17.29 -4.76
CA SER A 415 6.95 16.50 -3.61
C SER A 415 8.10 16.20 -2.64
N TRP A 416 9.36 16.30 -3.08
CA TRP A 416 10.53 16.12 -2.22
C TRP A 416 11.42 17.37 -2.20
N PRO A 417 11.88 17.82 -1.03
CA PRO A 417 12.55 19.11 -0.85
C PRO A 417 14.04 19.13 -1.27
N PHE A 418 14.50 18.13 -2.03
CA PHE A 418 15.88 17.62 -1.98
C PHE A 418 16.57 17.48 -3.35
N ASN A 419 16.06 18.16 -4.38
CA ASN A 419 16.51 18.02 -5.78
C ASN A 419 17.67 18.95 -6.21
N ASP A 420 18.53 19.44 -5.30
CA ASP A 420 19.74 20.20 -5.66
C ASP A 420 21.01 19.32 -5.65
N ASP A 421 21.98 19.61 -6.53
CA ASP A 421 23.18 18.78 -6.85
C ASP A 421 24.14 18.43 -5.67
N LYS A 422 23.89 18.93 -4.46
CA LYS A 422 24.67 18.61 -3.25
C LYS A 422 23.81 18.26 -2.03
N SER A 423 22.49 18.11 -2.20
CA SER A 423 21.58 17.82 -1.10
C SER A 423 21.37 16.31 -0.90
N LEU A 424 20.81 15.92 0.25
CA LEU A 424 20.26 14.58 0.46
C LEU A 424 19.30 14.28 -0.70
N GLN A 425 19.30 13.08 -1.27
CA GLN A 425 18.43 12.66 -2.36
C GLN A 425 17.67 11.41 -1.96
N VAL A 426 16.39 11.35 -2.34
CA VAL A 426 15.56 10.15 -2.18
C VAL A 426 15.78 9.27 -3.41
N GLU A 427 16.39 8.10 -3.22
CA GLU A 427 16.64 7.15 -4.30
C GLU A 427 15.41 6.26 -4.52
N ASN A 428 14.93 5.62 -3.46
CA ASN A 428 13.87 4.61 -3.51
C ASN A 428 12.86 4.83 -2.38
N MET A 429 11.61 4.41 -2.61
CA MET A 429 10.57 4.39 -1.57
C MET A 429 9.72 3.14 -1.68
N HIS A 430 9.84 2.19 -0.75
CA HIS A 430 8.97 1.03 -0.68
C HIS A 430 7.88 1.25 0.38
N VAL A 431 6.71 0.66 0.14
CA VAL A 431 5.63 0.58 1.14
C VAL A 431 5.27 -0.88 1.31
N TYR A 432 5.21 -1.36 2.54
CA TYR A 432 4.83 -2.73 2.87
C TYR A 432 3.74 -2.72 3.94
N SER A 433 2.80 -3.67 3.86
CA SER A 433 1.73 -3.83 4.84
C SER A 433 1.61 -5.29 5.28
N SER A 434 1.83 -5.58 6.56
CA SER A 434 1.49 -6.89 7.15
C SER A 434 -0.02 -7.00 7.40
N ARG A 435 -0.55 -8.22 7.25
CA ARG A 435 -1.99 -8.50 7.33
C ARG A 435 -2.28 -9.74 8.17
N PRO A 436 -2.35 -9.60 9.51
CA PRO A 436 -2.48 -10.72 10.44
C PRO A 436 -3.84 -11.45 10.45
N SER A 437 -4.85 -10.91 9.76
CA SER A 437 -6.22 -11.44 9.77
C SER A 437 -6.83 -11.32 8.36
N LEU A 438 -8.09 -10.88 8.24
CA LEU A 438 -8.80 -10.67 6.98
C LEU A 438 -8.01 -9.80 6.01
N SER A 439 -7.68 -10.35 4.84
CA SER A 439 -6.96 -9.64 3.78
C SER A 439 -7.11 -10.32 2.43
N SER A 440 -6.56 -9.69 1.39
CA SER A 440 -6.24 -10.38 0.15
C SER A 440 -5.17 -11.44 0.34
N THR A 441 -5.08 -12.38 -0.60
CA THR A 441 -4.00 -13.38 -0.63
C THR A 441 -2.65 -12.77 -0.99
N SER A 442 -2.68 -11.65 -1.71
CA SER A 442 -1.52 -10.85 -2.08
C SER A 442 -1.85 -9.37 -1.97
N ASN A 443 -1.00 -8.56 -1.35
CA ASN A 443 -1.13 -7.10 -1.36
C ASN A 443 0.10 -6.51 -2.07
N LEU A 444 -0.16 -5.88 -3.21
CA LEU A 444 0.83 -5.30 -4.08
C LEU A 444 0.86 -3.79 -3.85
N SER A 445 1.95 -3.30 -3.28
CA SER A 445 2.22 -1.87 -3.14
C SER A 445 3.24 -1.44 -4.18
N ILE A 446 2.88 -0.47 -5.00
CA ILE A 446 3.76 0.13 -6.02
C ILE A 446 3.84 1.63 -5.75
N THR A 447 5.06 2.15 -5.59
CA THR A 447 5.29 3.59 -5.63
C THR A 447 6.00 3.98 -6.93
N ALA A 448 5.62 5.11 -7.51
CA ALA A 448 6.31 5.70 -8.66
C ALA A 448 7.08 6.94 -8.20
N LEU A 449 8.42 6.89 -8.20
CA LEU A 449 9.29 8.03 -7.88
C LEU A 449 10.03 8.49 -9.14
N SER A 450 11.31 8.13 -9.28
CA SER A 450 12.06 8.16 -10.54
C SER A 450 11.93 6.83 -11.31
N HIS A 451 11.53 5.77 -10.61
CA HIS A 451 11.27 4.43 -11.12
C HIS A 451 10.20 3.78 -10.23
N PHE A 452 9.67 2.62 -10.64
CA PHE A 452 8.74 1.84 -9.83
C PHE A 452 9.45 1.12 -8.69
N ASN A 453 8.93 1.23 -7.48
CA ASN A 453 9.34 0.44 -6.34
C ASN A 453 8.21 -0.52 -5.96
N TYR A 454 8.52 -1.80 -5.90
CA TYR A 454 7.55 -2.87 -5.69
C TYR A 454 7.72 -3.47 -4.31
N ALA A 455 6.60 -3.76 -3.65
CA ALA A 455 6.53 -4.66 -2.52
C ALA A 455 5.30 -5.55 -2.65
N LEU A 456 5.47 -6.84 -2.39
CA LEU A 456 4.40 -7.82 -2.38
C LEU A 456 4.34 -8.46 -1.00
N MET A 457 3.24 -8.21 -0.28
CA MET A 457 2.84 -9.08 0.82
C MET A 457 2.12 -10.28 0.23
N PHE A 458 2.42 -11.51 0.69
CA PHE A 458 1.74 -12.71 0.21
C PHE A 458 1.42 -13.72 1.33
N LYS A 459 0.34 -14.46 1.10
CA LYS A 459 -0.10 -15.67 1.83
C LYS A 459 -0.14 -16.91 0.93
N LEU A 460 0.34 -16.76 -0.30
CA LEU A 460 0.45 -17.81 -1.31
C LEU A 460 1.55 -18.81 -0.97
N GLU A 461 1.51 -19.98 -1.60
CA GLU A 461 2.66 -20.90 -1.58
C GLU A 461 3.93 -20.17 -2.06
N PRO A 462 5.08 -20.29 -1.37
CA PRO A 462 6.26 -19.47 -1.65
C PRO A 462 6.72 -19.48 -3.11
N ASN A 463 6.75 -20.65 -3.75
CA ASN A 463 7.14 -20.77 -5.16
C ASN A 463 6.18 -20.03 -6.09
N VAL A 464 4.87 -20.05 -5.79
CA VAL A 464 3.84 -19.35 -6.55
C VAL A 464 3.97 -17.85 -6.35
N ALA A 465 4.22 -17.40 -5.12
CA ALA A 465 4.43 -15.99 -4.80
C ALA A 465 5.64 -15.39 -5.53
N HIS A 466 6.78 -16.10 -5.54
CA HIS A 466 7.98 -15.64 -6.25
C HIS A 466 7.76 -15.55 -7.76
N GLN A 467 7.08 -16.54 -8.35
CA GLN A 467 6.72 -16.50 -9.77
C GLN A 467 5.75 -15.35 -10.07
N LEU A 468 4.73 -15.15 -9.23
CA LEU A 468 3.80 -14.04 -9.35
C LEU A 468 4.53 -12.69 -9.29
N PHE A 469 5.39 -12.51 -8.29
CA PHE A 469 6.12 -11.26 -8.13
C PHE A 469 7.01 -10.95 -9.33
N LYS A 470 7.69 -11.97 -9.85
CA LYS A 470 8.49 -11.87 -11.08
C LYS A 470 7.66 -11.42 -12.28
N TRP A 471 6.49 -12.03 -12.48
CA TRP A 471 5.58 -11.62 -13.55
C TRP A 471 5.00 -10.21 -13.33
N ILE A 472 4.66 -9.83 -12.10
CA ILE A 472 4.17 -8.47 -11.79
C ILE A 472 5.20 -7.43 -12.22
N VAL A 473 6.47 -7.61 -11.82
CA VAL A 473 7.55 -6.70 -12.18
C VAL A 473 7.72 -6.66 -13.70
N TRP A 474 7.81 -7.82 -14.37
CA TRP A 474 7.96 -7.86 -15.82
C TRP A 474 6.81 -7.23 -16.59
N CYS A 475 5.58 -7.57 -16.22
CA CYS A 475 4.39 -7.04 -16.87
C CYS A 475 4.33 -5.50 -16.71
N THR A 476 4.69 -4.98 -15.54
CA THR A 476 4.67 -3.54 -15.25
C THR A 476 5.81 -2.79 -15.96
N GLU A 477 7.02 -3.33 -15.90
CA GLU A 477 8.20 -2.73 -16.55
C GLU A 477 8.09 -2.70 -18.08
N ARG A 478 7.18 -3.47 -18.67
CA ARG A 478 6.95 -3.54 -20.12
C ARG A 478 5.68 -2.84 -20.60
N ILE A 479 4.99 -2.11 -19.73
CA ILE A 479 3.80 -1.31 -20.09
C ILE A 479 4.05 -0.43 -21.32
N GLY A 480 5.21 0.23 -21.39
CA GLY A 480 5.55 1.11 -22.51
C GLY A 480 5.71 0.40 -23.88
N GLN A 481 5.76 -0.93 -23.90
CA GLN A 481 6.03 -1.74 -25.09
C GLN A 481 4.79 -2.47 -25.62
N TYR A 482 3.69 -2.52 -24.85
CA TYR A 482 2.47 -3.18 -25.31
C TYR A 482 1.84 -2.46 -26.50
N ARG A 483 1.52 -3.25 -27.52
CA ARG A 483 0.94 -2.76 -28.76
C ARG A 483 -0.55 -2.54 -28.58
N GLU A 484 -1.09 -1.59 -29.34
CA GLU A 484 -2.50 -1.20 -29.26
C GLU A 484 -3.44 -2.33 -29.73
N LYS A 485 -3.01 -3.11 -30.72
CA LYS A 485 -3.84 -4.15 -31.36
C LYS A 485 -3.64 -5.54 -30.80
N ASP A 486 -2.64 -5.72 -29.93
CA ASP A 486 -2.37 -7.03 -29.35
C ASP A 486 -3.41 -7.29 -28.26
N THR A 487 -4.02 -8.47 -28.31
CA THR A 487 -4.91 -8.92 -27.23
C THR A 487 -4.09 -9.08 -25.94
N LEU A 488 -4.77 -9.18 -24.79
CA LEU A 488 -4.09 -9.41 -23.52
C LEU A 488 -3.26 -10.70 -23.56
N ALA A 489 -3.82 -11.78 -24.13
CA ALA A 489 -3.11 -13.05 -24.32
C ALA A 489 -1.88 -12.90 -25.25
N GLN A 490 -2.01 -12.20 -26.37
CA GLN A 490 -0.90 -11.96 -27.29
C GLN A 490 0.23 -11.15 -26.63
N SER A 491 -0.13 -10.11 -25.87
CA SER A 491 0.82 -9.28 -25.13
C SER A 491 1.58 -10.11 -24.08
N ALA A 492 0.86 -10.98 -23.37
CA ALA A 492 1.41 -11.86 -22.35
C ALA A 492 2.35 -12.93 -22.93
N ASP A 493 1.93 -13.61 -24.00
CA ASP A 493 2.70 -14.68 -24.62
C ASP A 493 3.94 -14.13 -25.36
N TRP A 494 3.85 -12.94 -25.94
CA TRP A 494 5.00 -12.22 -26.48
C TRP A 494 6.02 -11.92 -25.38
N LEU A 495 5.57 -11.39 -24.24
CA LEU A 495 6.44 -11.12 -23.10
C LEU A 495 7.10 -12.41 -22.59
N ALA A 496 6.35 -13.50 -22.47
CA ALA A 496 6.89 -14.78 -22.04
C ALA A 496 7.93 -15.34 -23.02
N SER A 497 7.74 -15.14 -24.33
CA SER A 497 8.71 -15.53 -25.35
C SER A 497 10.00 -14.69 -25.26
N GLU A 498 9.90 -13.38 -25.00
CA GLU A 498 11.10 -12.54 -24.76
C GLU A 498 11.89 -13.00 -23.55
N VAL A 499 11.18 -13.40 -22.49
CA VAL A 499 11.78 -13.96 -21.28
C VAL A 499 12.54 -15.25 -21.56
N GLU A 500 11.92 -16.19 -22.29
CA GLU A 500 12.56 -17.46 -22.64
C GLU A 500 13.82 -17.24 -23.49
N LEU A 501 13.78 -16.31 -24.44
CA LEU A 501 14.93 -15.94 -25.26
C LEU A 501 16.05 -15.28 -24.43
N ALA A 502 15.70 -14.39 -23.51
CA ALA A 502 16.66 -13.75 -22.61
C ALA A 502 17.36 -14.76 -21.68
N ILE A 503 16.67 -15.85 -21.30
CA ILE A 503 17.24 -16.95 -20.51
C ILE A 503 18.22 -17.80 -21.34
N LEU A 504 17.91 -18.02 -22.61
CA LEU A 504 18.78 -18.79 -23.52
C LEU A 504 20.09 -18.05 -23.83
N ASP A 505 20.04 -16.73 -23.94
CA ASP A 505 21.22 -15.89 -24.24
C ASP A 505 22.13 -15.69 -23.02
N ASP A 506 21.59 -15.72 -21.80
CA ASP A 506 22.37 -15.58 -20.57
C ASP A 506 21.71 -16.31 -19.38
N PRO A 507 22.13 -17.55 -19.08
CA PRO A 507 21.56 -18.33 -17.99
C PRO A 507 21.88 -17.75 -16.59
N SER A 508 22.79 -16.77 -16.46
CA SER A 508 23.00 -16.06 -15.19
C SER A 508 21.84 -15.11 -14.84
N ARG A 509 20.94 -14.83 -15.80
CA ARG A 509 19.66 -14.16 -15.57
C ARG A 509 18.61 -15.05 -14.89
N LEU A 510 18.95 -16.29 -14.51
CA LEU A 510 18.11 -17.17 -13.68
C LEU A 510 18.55 -17.21 -12.21
N THR A 511 19.81 -16.92 -11.91
CA THR A 511 20.37 -17.08 -10.55
C THR A 511 20.23 -15.83 -9.73
#